data_AF-A0A8I1MBC3-F1
#
_entry.id   AF-A0A8I1MBC3-F1
#
_cell.length_a   1.000
_cell.length_b   1.000
_cell.length_c   1.000
_cell.angle_alpha   90.00
_cell.angle_beta   90.00
_cell.angle_gamma   90.00
#
_symmetry.space_group_name_H-M   'P 1'
#
loop_
_entity.id
_entity.type
_entity.pdbx_description
1 polymer ?
#
loop_
_entity_poly.entity_id
_entity_poly.type
_entity_poly.pdbx_seq_one_letter_code
_entity_poly.pdbx_strand_id
1 'polypeptide(L)' 'MPTPKRTEKLQIMLDDEELKVIDDWRFDHRMPTRAAAIRELIRRGLIAEDVEEPETEGKSTTDFRVEPE' A
#
# COMPACT_ATOMS: atom_id res chain seq x y z
N MET A 1 5.40 -14.89 -28.28
CA MET A 1 4.67 -13.91 -27.44
C MET A 1 5.51 -13.72 -26.19
N PRO A 2 5.95 -12.51 -25.81
CA PRO A 2 6.70 -12.35 -24.57
C PRO A 2 5.80 -12.76 -23.41
N THR A 3 6.25 -13.75 -22.64
CA THR A 3 5.61 -14.22 -21.41
C THR A 3 5.37 -13.02 -20.49
N PRO A 4 4.18 -12.90 -19.86
CA PRO A 4 3.91 -11.80 -18.95
C PRO A 4 5.01 -11.78 -17.88
N LYS A 5 5.67 -10.63 -17.72
CA LYS A 5 6.77 -10.46 -16.78
C LYS A 5 6.31 -10.97 -15.42
N ARG A 6 7.04 -11.97 -14.91
CA ARG A 6 6.96 -12.48 -13.55
C ARG A 6 6.96 -11.28 -12.60
N THR A 7 6.07 -11.30 -11.62
CA THR A 7 5.98 -10.31 -10.53
C THR A 7 7.33 -9.69 -10.17
N GLU A 8 7.42 -8.36 -10.23
CA GLU A 8 8.63 -7.62 -9.85
C GLU A 8 8.63 -7.35 -8.33
N LYS A 9 9.81 -7.40 -7.69
CA LYS A 9 9.96 -7.13 -6.27
C LYS A 9 10.08 -5.62 -6.07
N LEU A 10 9.11 -5.03 -5.37
CA LEU A 10 9.15 -3.63 -4.95
C LEU A 10 9.75 -3.53 -3.55
N GLN A 11 10.72 -2.63 -3.36
CA GLN A 11 11.23 -2.25 -2.04
C GLN A 11 10.68 -0.87 -1.70
N ILE A 12 10.00 -0.77 -0.56
CA ILE A 12 9.47 0.48 -0.01
C ILE A 12 10.03 0.66 1.40
N MET A 13 10.30 1.90 1.77
CA MET A 13 10.67 2.28 3.12
C MET A 13 9.39 2.69 3.85
N LEU A 14 9.13 2.06 4.98
CA LEU A 14 8.01 2.35 5.86
C LEU A 14 8.57 2.48 7.27
N ASP A 15 8.00 3.38 8.07
CA ASP A 15 8.30 3.44 9.49
C ASP A 15 7.57 2.35 10.29
N ASP A 16 7.86 2.28 11.59
CA ASP A 16 7.31 1.25 12.46
C ASP A 16 5.78 1.38 12.64
N GLU A 17 5.24 2.60 12.56
CA GLU A 17 3.81 2.87 12.69
C GLU A 17 3.05 2.43 11.44
N GLU A 18 3.57 2.76 10.25
CA GLU A 18 3.02 2.31 8.98
C GLU A 18 3.02 0.78 8.86
N LEU A 19 4.11 0.13 9.28
CA LEU A 19 4.20 -1.32 9.32
C LEU A 19 3.17 -1.94 10.27
N LYS A 20 2.95 -1.32 11.43
CA LYS A 20 1.96 -1.75 12.40
C LYS A 20 0.55 -1.66 11.85
N VAL A 21 0.18 -0.55 11.19
CA VAL A 21 -1.15 -0.38 10.58
C VAL A 21 -1.42 -1.47 9.53
N ILE A 22 -0.43 -1.76 8.67
CA ILE A 22 -0.56 -2.84 7.66
C ILE A 22 -0.74 -4.20 8.33
N ASP A 23 -0.01 -4.47 9.40
CA ASP A 23 -0.10 -5.74 10.13
C ASP A 23 -1.42 -5.88 10.89
N ASP A 24 -1.89 -4.84 11.58
CA ASP A 24 -3.17 -4.83 12.29
C ASP A 24 -4.31 -5.09 11.30
N TRP A 25 -4.34 -4.37 10.16
CA TRP A 25 -5.31 -4.61 9.10
C TRP A 25 -5.24 -6.04 8.54
N ARG A 26 -4.02 -6.57 8.36
CA ARG A 26 -3.79 -7.95 7.90
C ARG A 26 -4.40 -8.95 8.90
N PHE A 27 -4.23 -8.74 10.21
CA PHE A 27 -4.79 -9.62 11.23
C PHE A 27 -6.32 -9.55 11.26
N ASP A 28 -6.89 -8.35 11.21
CA ASP A 28 -8.34 -8.13 11.20
C ASP A 28 -9.01 -8.80 10.00
N HIS A 29 -8.39 -8.73 8.84
CA HIS A 29 -8.89 -9.32 7.60
C HIS A 29 -8.39 -10.76 7.36
N ARG A 30 -7.69 -11.35 8.34
CA ARG A 30 -7.14 -12.73 8.29
C ARG A 30 -6.29 -13.00 7.05
N MET A 31 -5.52 -12.02 6.64
CA MET A 31 -4.71 -12.07 5.43
C MET A 31 -3.44 -12.92 5.67
N PRO A 32 -3.13 -13.88 4.79
CA PRO A 32 -2.12 -14.89 5.07
C PRO A 32 -0.70 -14.31 5.11
N THR A 33 -0.42 -13.28 4.31
CA THR A 33 0.92 -12.65 4.23
C THR A 33 0.79 -11.14 4.16
N ARG A 34 1.85 -10.42 4.61
CA ARG A 34 1.92 -8.96 4.46
C ARG A 34 1.85 -8.53 2.99
N ALA A 35 2.47 -9.30 2.09
CA ALA A 35 2.37 -9.03 0.64
C ALA A 35 0.94 -9.16 0.10
N ALA A 36 0.15 -10.12 0.60
CA ALA A 36 -1.26 -10.23 0.23
C ALA A 36 -2.07 -9.03 0.76
N ALA A 37 -1.78 -8.59 1.99
CA ALA A 37 -2.43 -7.42 2.55
C ALA A 37 -2.13 -6.14 1.76
N ILE A 38 -0.85 -5.87 1.48
CA ILE A 38 -0.42 -4.71 0.68
C ILE A 38 -1.07 -4.73 -0.72
N ARG A 39 -1.13 -5.89 -1.39
CA ARG A 39 -1.79 -6.00 -2.70
C ARG A 39 -3.28 -5.68 -2.65
N GLU A 40 -3.97 -6.15 -1.61
CA GLU A 40 -5.40 -5.88 -1.44
C GLU A 40 -5.65 -4.42 -1.08
N LEU A 41 -4.82 -3.81 -0.24
CA LEU A 41 -4.86 -2.38 0.05
C LEU A 41 -4.65 -1.54 -1.21
N ILE A 42 -3.65 -1.86 -2.04
CA ILE A 42 -3.44 -1.21 -3.34
C ILE A 42 -4.68 -1.37 -4.24
N ARG A 43 -5.23 -2.58 -4.33
CA ARG A 43 -6.43 -2.84 -5.14
C ARG A 43 -7.62 -2.03 -4.67
N ARG A 44 -7.85 -1.94 -3.36
CA ARG A 44 -8.93 -1.15 -2.76
C ARG A 44 -8.73 0.34 -3.02
N GLY A 45 -7.51 0.85 -2.85
CA GLY A 45 -7.17 2.24 -3.14
C GLY A 45 -7.37 2.62 -4.61
N LEU A 46 -7.11 1.71 -5.55
CA LEU A 46 -7.33 1.95 -6.99
C LEU A 46 -8.80 1.89 -7.42
N ILE A 47 -9.66 1.22 -6.66
CA ILE A 47 -11.10 1.10 -6.95
C ILE A 47 -11.91 2.16 -6.20
N ALA A 48 -11.37 2.73 -5.13
CA ALA A 48 -12.04 3.75 -4.35
C ALA A 48 -12.29 5.00 -5.21
N GLU A 49 -13.57 5.24 -5.53
CA GLU A 49 -14.00 6.35 -6.40
C GLU A 49 -13.88 7.72 -5.71
N ASP A 50 -13.81 7.76 -4.38
CA ASP A 50 -13.71 8.97 -3.54
C ASP A 50 -12.28 9.35 -3.14
N VAL A 51 -11.26 8.86 -3.85
CA VAL A 51 -9.87 9.29 -3.61
C VAL A 51 -9.60 10.56 -4.43
N GLU A 52 -9.44 11.69 -3.76
CA GLU A 52 -9.02 12.94 -4.40
C GLU A 52 -7.69 12.75 -5.14
N GLU A 53 -7.53 13.45 -6.27
CA GLU A 53 -6.28 13.39 -7.02
C GLU A 53 -5.12 13.80 -6.10
N PRO A 54 -4.06 12.98 -5.99
CA PRO A 54 -2.98 13.30 -5.08
C PRO A 54 -2.29 14.57 -5.58
N GLU A 55 -2.26 15.61 -4.76
CA GLU A 55 -1.42 16.77 -5.00
C GLU A 55 0.04 16.33 -4.91
N THR A 56 0.73 16.34 -6.04
CA THR A 56 2.13 15.89 -6.13
C THR A 56 3.13 17.04 -6.18
N GLU A 57 2.66 18.29 -6.36
CA GLU A 57 3.54 19.45 -6.47
C GLU A 57 4.13 19.81 -5.10
N GLY A 58 5.46 19.83 -5.01
CA GLY A 58 6.18 20.20 -3.79
C GLY A 58 6.17 19.16 -2.65
N LYS A 59 5.51 18.01 -2.83
CA LYS A 59 5.45 16.94 -1.80
C LYS A 59 6.65 15.99 -1.90
N SER A 60 7.16 15.60 -0.74
CA SER A 60 8.23 14.61 -0.58
C SER A 60 7.63 13.22 -0.30
N THR A 61 8.46 12.18 -0.32
CA THR A 61 8.02 10.81 0.03
C THR A 61 7.43 10.70 1.43
N THR A 62 7.80 11.61 2.35
CA THR A 62 7.28 11.63 3.72
C THR A 62 5.84 12.12 3.79
N ASP A 63 5.38 12.90 2.81
CA ASP A 63 4.03 13.45 2.76
C ASP A 63 2.98 12.40 2.32
N PHE A 64 3.41 11.20 1.94
CA PHE A 64 2.54 10.08 1.53
C PHE A 64 2.46 8.97 2.60
N ARG A 65 2.86 9.26 3.85
CA ARG A 65 2.78 8.28 4.94
C ARG A 65 1.35 7.98 5.32
N VAL A 66 1.13 6.78 5.84
CA VAL A 66 -0.17 6.39 6.39
C VAL A 66 -0.36 7.09 7.72
N GLU A 67 -1.37 7.96 7.83
CA GLU A 67 -1.78 8.52 9.13
C GLU A 67 -2.65 7.50 9.87
N PRO A 68 -2.24 7.03 11.07
CA PRO A 68 -3.12 6.22 11.91
C PRO A 68 -4.24 7.12 12.46
N GLU A 69 -5.51 6.73 12.24
CA GLU A 69 -6.68 7.32 12.93
C GLU A 69 -6.63 7.10 14.45
#